data_AF-A0A961K2U6-F1
#
_entry.id   AF-A0A961K2U6-F1
#
_cell.length_a   1.000
_cell.length_b   1.000
_cell.length_c   1.000
_cell.angle_alpha   90.00
_cell.angle_beta   90.00
_cell.angle_gamma   90.00
#
_symmetry.space_group_name_H-M   'P 1'
#
loop_
_entity.id
_entity.type
_entity.pdbx_description
1 polymer ?
#
loop_
_entity_poly.entity_id
_entity_poly.type
_entity_poly.pdbx_seq_one_letter_code
_entity_poly.pdbx_strand_id
1 'polypeptide(L)'
;MEDHETDLDALEEQFAGLEETFGGLGGVAAAFRKELQGLQSSFESTGREASGMSRSVTSSVKRAFDDVVFGGARLTDALAALGSSISGSVLNKAVAPLQNALGSSMTGGLEAILGGLLPFHKGAAFSSGRVAAFARGGVVGEPTRFPMRGGMGLMGEAGPEAIMPLARGADGKLGVRGGGGGSVNVTMNITTPDVTGFQQSRSQIAAEMSRALQRGRRNL
;
A
#
# COMPACT_ATOMS: atom_id res chain seq x y z
N MET A 1 -68.90 12.73 19.38
CA MET A 1 -68.31 11.42 19.04
C MET A 1 -67.06 11.58 18.18
N GLU A 2 -66.90 12.68 17.42
CA GLU A 2 -65.70 12.98 16.59
C GLU A 2 -64.40 13.27 17.38
N ASP A 3 -64.46 13.83 18.59
CA ASP A 3 -63.24 14.17 19.34
C ASP A 3 -62.43 12.95 19.81
N HIS A 4 -63.05 11.77 19.92
CA HIS A 4 -62.36 10.55 20.35
C HIS A 4 -61.68 9.79 19.21
N GLU A 5 -62.11 9.95 17.97
CA GLU A 5 -61.42 9.35 16.80
C GLU A 5 -60.09 10.06 16.54
N THR A 6 -60.08 11.39 16.63
CA THR A 6 -58.88 12.20 16.39
C THR A 6 -57.76 11.93 17.40
N ASP A 7 -58.12 11.65 18.65
CA ASP A 7 -57.16 11.35 19.73
C ASP A 7 -56.58 9.93 19.61
N LEU A 8 -57.32 8.99 19.02
CA LEU A 8 -56.86 7.62 18.75
C LEU A 8 -55.87 7.59 17.59
N ASP A 9 -56.14 8.35 16.52
CA ASP A 9 -55.22 8.46 15.37
C ASP A 9 -53.86 9.07 15.78
N ALA A 10 -53.89 10.10 16.63
CA ALA A 10 -52.66 10.74 17.14
C ALA A 10 -51.84 9.81 18.05
N LEU A 11 -52.51 8.92 18.79
CA LEU A 11 -51.85 7.89 19.60
C LEU A 11 -51.22 6.82 18.72
N GLU A 12 -51.88 6.40 17.64
CA GLU A 12 -51.39 5.38 16.72
C GLU A 12 -50.15 5.86 15.95
N GLU A 13 -50.12 7.14 15.56
CA GLU A 13 -48.95 7.78 14.94
C GLU A 13 -47.75 7.87 15.91
N GLN A 14 -47.99 8.19 17.19
CA GLN A 14 -46.95 8.17 18.23
C GLN A 14 -46.42 6.76 18.48
N PHE A 15 -47.30 5.74 18.48
CA PHE A 15 -46.89 4.33 18.63
C PHE A 15 -46.02 3.86 17.46
N ALA A 16 -46.39 4.22 16.23
CA ALA A 16 -45.60 3.89 15.04
C ALA A 16 -44.19 4.53 15.08
N GLY A 17 -44.09 5.81 15.47
CA GLY A 17 -42.79 6.48 15.66
C GLY A 17 -41.95 5.89 16.80
N LEU A 18 -42.61 5.40 17.86
CA LEU A 18 -41.94 4.69 18.95
C LEU A 18 -41.37 3.35 18.46
N GLU A 19 -42.13 2.58 17.69
CA GLU A 19 -41.72 1.27 17.17
C GLU A 19 -40.55 1.39 16.19
N GLU A 20 -40.56 2.42 15.33
CA GLU A 20 -39.42 2.74 14.45
C GLU A 20 -38.17 3.10 15.27
N THR A 21 -38.33 3.91 16.33
CA THR A 21 -37.24 4.27 17.24
C THR A 21 -36.71 3.05 17.99
N PHE A 22 -37.59 2.15 18.45
CA PHE A 22 -37.20 0.90 19.10
C PHE A 22 -36.50 -0.07 18.14
N GLY A 23 -36.93 -0.13 16.88
CA GLY A 23 -36.24 -0.87 15.83
C GLY A 23 -34.82 -0.32 15.57
N GLY A 24 -34.69 1.01 15.52
CA GLY A 24 -33.41 1.70 15.41
C GLY A 24 -32.47 1.44 16.61
N LEU A 25 -33.02 1.48 17.84
CA LEU A 25 -32.27 1.15 19.06
C LEU A 25 -31.78 -0.30 19.08
N GLY A 26 -32.57 -1.24 18.55
CA GLY A 26 -32.16 -2.64 18.38
C GLY A 26 -30.96 -2.79 17.44
N GLY A 27 -30.95 -2.06 16.33
CA GLY A 27 -29.82 -2.00 15.39
C GLY A 27 -28.56 -1.41 16.01
N VAL A 28 -28.69 -0.32 16.77
CA VAL A 28 -27.58 0.32 17.50
C VAL A 28 -27.02 -0.61 18.58
N ALA A 29 -27.87 -1.30 19.34
CA ALA A 29 -27.44 -2.26 20.35
C ALA A 29 -26.69 -3.47 19.73
N ALA A 30 -27.14 -3.94 18.56
CA ALA A 30 -26.46 -5.00 17.83
C ALA A 30 -25.07 -4.55 17.32
N ALA A 31 -24.97 -3.33 16.78
CA ALA A 31 -23.72 -2.74 16.34
C ALA A 31 -22.74 -2.55 17.51
N PHE A 32 -23.22 -2.04 18.65
CA PHE A 32 -22.41 -1.88 19.84
C PHE A 32 -21.89 -3.21 20.39
N ARG A 33 -22.72 -4.26 20.40
CA ARG A 33 -22.29 -5.62 20.80
C ARG A 33 -21.17 -6.15 19.90
N LYS A 34 -21.26 -5.89 18.58
CA LYS A 34 -20.23 -6.28 17.61
C LYS A 34 -18.91 -5.53 17.86
N GLU A 35 -18.99 -4.24 18.19
CA GLU A 35 -17.82 -3.44 18.54
C GLU A 35 -17.17 -3.91 19.83
N LEU A 36 -17.96 -4.22 20.87
CA LEU A 36 -17.45 -4.78 22.13
C LEU A 36 -16.75 -6.12 21.93
N GLN A 37 -17.27 -6.98 21.04
CA GLN A 37 -16.64 -8.25 20.69
C GLN A 37 -15.31 -8.02 19.95
N GLY A 38 -15.25 -7.01 19.07
CA GLY A 38 -14.02 -6.57 18.42
C GLY A 38 -12.99 -6.08 19.43
N LEU A 39 -13.39 -5.21 20.36
CA LEU A 39 -12.54 -4.72 21.44
C LEU A 39 -12.01 -5.85 22.31
N GLN A 40 -12.85 -6.81 22.72
CA GLN A 40 -12.43 -7.97 23.49
C GLN A 40 -11.33 -8.76 22.76
N SER A 41 -11.53 -9.05 21.47
CA SER A 41 -10.55 -9.78 20.67
C SER A 41 -9.21 -9.04 20.56
N SER A 42 -9.26 -7.71 20.45
CA SER A 42 -8.08 -6.83 20.42
C SER A 42 -7.33 -6.82 21.75
N PHE A 43 -8.06 -6.79 22.87
CA PHE A 43 -7.48 -6.89 24.22
C PHE A 43 -6.80 -8.25 24.45
N GLU A 44 -7.41 -9.33 23.99
CA GLU A 44 -6.83 -10.68 24.09
C GLU A 44 -5.55 -10.84 23.26
N SER A 45 -5.51 -10.32 22.03
CA SER A 45 -4.25 -10.24 21.26
C SER A 45 -3.22 -9.44 22.04
N THR A 46 -3.56 -8.20 22.42
CA THR A 46 -2.65 -7.29 23.11
C THR A 46 -2.05 -7.93 24.37
N GLY A 47 -2.84 -8.68 25.14
CA GLY A 47 -2.37 -9.43 26.31
C GLY A 47 -1.36 -10.53 25.96
N ARG A 48 -1.58 -11.28 24.87
CA ARG A 48 -0.62 -12.29 24.37
C ARG A 48 0.66 -11.64 23.87
N GLU A 49 0.57 -10.53 23.14
CA GLU A 49 1.74 -9.79 22.67
C GLU A 49 2.54 -9.15 23.81
N ALA A 50 1.87 -8.54 24.80
CA ALA A 50 2.50 -8.00 25.99
C ALA A 50 3.23 -9.10 26.79
N SER A 51 2.61 -10.27 26.93
CA SER A 51 3.23 -11.44 27.55
C SER A 51 4.46 -11.91 26.77
N GLY A 52 4.40 -11.93 25.43
CA GLY A 52 5.56 -12.24 24.59
C GLY A 52 6.68 -11.21 24.70
N MET A 53 6.32 -9.93 24.78
CA MET A 53 7.27 -8.84 24.97
C MET A 53 7.97 -8.94 26.32
N SER A 54 7.24 -9.15 27.42
CA SER A 54 7.82 -9.32 28.75
C SER A 54 8.87 -10.43 28.78
N ARG A 55 8.57 -11.60 28.19
CA ARG A 55 9.52 -12.72 28.08
C ARG A 55 10.75 -12.36 27.26
N SER A 56 10.58 -11.66 26.14
CA SER A 56 11.70 -11.23 25.30
C SER A 56 12.62 -10.24 26.02
N VAL A 57 12.05 -9.25 26.72
CA VAL A 57 12.78 -8.26 27.52
C VAL A 57 13.50 -8.93 28.69
N THR A 58 12.84 -9.81 29.44
CA THR A 58 13.50 -10.58 30.51
C THR A 58 14.66 -11.41 29.97
N SER A 59 14.50 -12.03 28.79
CA SER A 59 15.56 -12.82 28.19
C SER A 59 16.75 -11.98 27.71
N SER A 60 16.51 -10.77 27.18
CA SER A 60 17.59 -9.88 26.74
C SER A 60 18.32 -9.25 27.92
N VAL A 61 17.59 -8.86 28.97
CA VAL A 61 18.16 -8.37 30.23
C VAL A 61 19.01 -9.46 30.90
N LYS A 62 18.49 -10.69 30.96
CA LYS A 62 19.24 -11.82 31.52
C LYS A 62 20.54 -12.09 30.76
N ARG A 63 20.50 -12.14 29.42
CA ARG A 63 21.71 -12.34 28.59
C ARG A 63 22.72 -11.21 28.78
N ALA A 64 22.26 -9.96 28.75
CA ALA A 64 23.13 -8.80 28.96
C ALA A 64 23.82 -8.84 30.34
N PHE A 65 23.12 -9.32 31.37
CA PHE A 65 23.70 -9.51 32.70
C PHE A 65 24.71 -10.67 32.73
N ASP A 66 24.36 -11.83 32.15
CA ASP A 66 25.25 -12.97 32.05
C ASP A 66 26.55 -12.63 31.28
N ASP A 67 26.44 -11.85 30.20
CA ASP A 67 27.58 -11.41 29.37
C ASP A 67 28.51 -10.44 30.12
N VAL A 68 27.95 -9.56 30.98
CA VAL A 68 28.74 -8.62 31.79
C VAL A 68 29.41 -9.32 32.96
N VAL A 69 28.69 -10.22 33.65
CA VAL A 69 29.17 -10.88 34.88
C VAL A 69 30.13 -12.03 34.57
N PHE A 70 29.81 -12.86 33.57
CA PHE A 70 30.58 -14.06 33.24
C PHE A 70 31.34 -13.95 31.92
N GLY A 71 30.83 -13.18 30.96
CA GLY A 71 31.45 -13.00 29.64
C GLY A 71 32.56 -11.95 29.58
N GLY A 72 32.73 -11.12 30.62
CA GLY A 72 33.71 -10.05 30.64
C GLY A 72 33.41 -8.89 29.67
N ALA A 73 32.19 -8.85 29.13
CA ALA A 73 31.75 -7.76 28.26
C ALA A 73 31.68 -6.44 29.05
N ARG A 74 31.98 -5.32 28.38
CA ARG A 74 31.81 -4.01 29.00
C ARG A 74 30.32 -3.74 29.19
N LEU A 75 29.94 -3.22 30.35
CA LEU A 75 28.55 -2.84 30.66
C LEU A 75 27.93 -1.97 29.56
N THR A 76 28.72 -1.10 28.94
CA THR A 76 28.31 -0.24 27.84
C THR A 76 27.83 -1.01 26.60
N ASP A 77 28.50 -2.13 26.26
CA ASP A 77 28.16 -2.95 25.09
C ASP A 77 26.88 -3.75 25.35
N ALA A 78 26.71 -4.24 26.59
CA ALA A 78 25.50 -4.93 27.02
C ALA A 78 24.28 -3.99 27.06
N LEU A 79 24.46 -2.74 27.52
CA LEU A 79 23.42 -1.71 27.48
C LEU A 79 23.06 -1.30 26.04
N ALA A 80 24.04 -1.21 25.14
CA ALA A 80 23.80 -0.94 23.73
C ALA A 80 23.01 -2.08 23.05
N ALA A 81 23.35 -3.34 23.33
CA ALA A 81 22.62 -4.51 22.83
C ALA A 81 21.17 -4.56 23.36
N LEU A 82 20.97 -4.27 24.65
CA LEU A 82 19.66 -4.12 25.26
C LEU A 82 18.83 -3.01 24.59
N GLY A 83 19.42 -1.82 24.42
CA GLY A 83 18.77 -0.69 23.76
C GLY A 83 18.35 -1.00 22.33
N SER A 84 19.19 -1.69 21.57
CA SER A 84 18.87 -2.15 20.21
C SER A 84 17.70 -3.16 20.20
N SER A 85 17.68 -4.11 21.15
CA SER A 85 16.62 -5.13 21.25
C SER A 85 15.25 -4.55 21.64
N ILE A 86 15.23 -3.54 22.51
CA ILE A 86 14.01 -2.84 22.94
C ILE A 86 13.53 -1.90 21.82
N SER A 87 14.43 -1.12 21.21
CA SER A 87 14.10 -0.17 20.15
C SER A 87 13.53 -0.85 18.90
N GLY A 88 14.18 -1.94 18.44
CA GLY A 88 13.71 -2.71 17.28
C GLY A 88 12.37 -3.42 17.52
N SER A 89 12.05 -3.75 18.78
CA SER A 89 10.79 -4.40 19.15
C SER A 89 9.64 -3.42 19.37
N VAL A 90 9.91 -2.24 19.95
CA VAL A 90 8.89 -1.24 20.26
C VAL A 90 8.49 -0.43 19.02
N LEU A 91 9.44 0.00 18.20
CA LEU A 91 9.16 0.86 17.04
C LEU A 91 8.34 0.12 15.96
N ASN A 92 8.70 -1.13 15.69
CA ASN A 92 7.97 -1.96 14.71
C ASN A 92 6.61 -2.43 15.21
N LYS A 93 6.44 -2.65 16.53
CA LYS A 93 5.18 -3.13 17.11
C LYS A 93 4.21 -2.02 17.50
N ALA A 94 4.65 -0.78 17.71
CA ALA A 94 3.77 0.35 17.99
C ALA A 94 3.06 0.87 16.74
N VAL A 95 3.70 0.75 15.57
CA VAL A 95 3.15 1.25 14.30
C VAL A 95 2.27 0.20 13.61
N ALA A 96 2.55 -1.10 13.78
CA ALA A 96 1.79 -2.20 13.20
C ALA A 96 0.27 -2.19 13.54
N PRO A 97 -0.17 -2.01 14.80
CA PRO A 97 -1.60 -1.98 15.12
C PRO A 97 -2.29 -0.73 14.59
N LEU A 98 -1.61 0.42 14.47
CA LEU A 98 -2.18 1.62 13.86
C LEU A 98 -2.33 1.46 12.34
N GLN A 99 -1.36 0.82 11.68
CA GLN A 99 -1.45 0.48 10.25
C GLN A 99 -2.56 -0.54 9.99
N ASN A 100 -2.76 -1.52 10.88
CA ASN A 100 -3.81 -2.54 10.74
C ASN A 100 -5.20 -2.01 11.10
N ALA A 101 -5.32 -1.14 12.11
CA ALA A 101 -6.58 -0.51 12.51
C ALA A 101 -7.06 0.53 11.47
N LEU A 102 -6.17 1.39 10.97
CA LEU A 102 -6.49 2.32 9.88
C LEU A 102 -6.71 1.58 8.55
N GLY A 103 -5.96 0.50 8.31
CA GLY A 103 -6.12 -0.35 7.13
C GLY A 103 -7.47 -1.09 7.10
N SER A 104 -7.93 -1.64 8.22
CA SER A 104 -9.19 -2.41 8.32
C SER A 104 -10.44 -1.55 8.52
N SER A 105 -10.36 -0.43 9.25
CA SER A 105 -11.49 0.49 9.45
C SER A 105 -11.82 1.28 8.17
N MET A 106 -10.83 1.69 7.39
CA MET A 106 -11.06 2.44 6.14
C MET A 106 -11.47 1.57 4.95
N THR A 107 -11.10 0.29 4.92
CA THR A 107 -11.57 -0.64 3.87
C THR A 107 -12.95 -1.21 4.22
N GLY A 108 -13.17 -1.72 5.44
CA GLY A 108 -14.43 -2.38 5.79
C GLY A 108 -15.64 -1.46 5.95
N GLY A 109 -15.47 -0.25 6.50
CA GLY A 109 -16.57 0.70 6.70
C GLY A 109 -16.96 1.47 5.44
N LEU A 110 -15.98 1.75 4.57
CA LEU A 110 -16.20 2.49 3.33
C LEU A 110 -16.65 1.58 2.17
N GLU A 111 -16.21 0.31 2.10
CA GLU A 111 -16.76 -0.68 1.15
C GLU A 111 -18.25 -0.98 1.43
N ALA A 112 -18.69 -1.00 2.68
CA ALA A 112 -20.09 -1.27 3.02
C ALA A 112 -21.02 -0.11 2.62
N ILE A 113 -20.55 1.15 2.74
CA ILE A 113 -21.34 2.34 2.39
C ILE A 113 -21.25 2.63 0.87
N LEU A 114 -20.09 2.41 0.24
CA LEU A 114 -19.91 2.68 -1.19
C LEU A 114 -20.34 1.50 -2.09
N GLY A 115 -20.23 0.26 -1.60
CA GLY A 115 -20.67 -0.94 -2.33
C GLY A 115 -22.19 -1.08 -2.46
N GLY A 116 -22.97 -0.36 -1.64
CA GLY A 116 -24.43 -0.26 -1.75
C GLY A 116 -24.93 0.81 -2.72
N LEU A 117 -24.07 1.77 -3.13
CA LEU A 117 -24.52 2.95 -3.88
C LEU A 117 -23.92 3.08 -5.29
N LEU A 118 -22.78 2.45 -5.59
CA LEU A 118 -22.14 2.56 -6.91
C LEU A 118 -21.57 1.21 -7.41
N PRO A 119 -21.91 0.76 -8.63
CA PRO A 119 -21.53 -0.57 -9.13
C PRO A 119 -20.11 -0.55 -9.73
N PHE A 120 -19.10 -0.24 -8.91
CA PHE A 120 -17.71 -0.31 -9.33
C PHE A 120 -17.06 -1.59 -8.81
N HIS A 121 -17.31 -2.69 -9.51
CA HIS A 121 -16.62 -3.95 -9.35
C HIS A 121 -15.14 -3.79 -9.77
N LYS A 122 -14.23 -3.94 -8.79
CA LYS A 122 -12.77 -4.17 -8.90
C LYS A 122 -11.88 -2.92 -8.89
N GLY A 123 -11.36 -2.62 -7.69
CA GLY A 123 -9.99 -2.14 -7.54
C GLY A 123 -9.80 -0.64 -7.38
N ALA A 124 -10.42 -0.03 -6.36
CA ALA A 124 -10.04 1.30 -5.94
C ALA A 124 -8.75 1.23 -5.09
N ALA A 125 -7.60 1.48 -5.73
CA ALA A 125 -6.33 1.63 -5.04
C ALA A 125 -6.30 2.99 -4.31
N PHE A 126 -6.75 3.01 -3.05
CA PHE A 126 -6.67 4.18 -2.20
C PHE A 126 -5.27 4.28 -1.57
N SER A 127 -4.51 5.30 -1.96
CA SER A 127 -3.26 5.70 -1.30
C SER A 127 -3.48 7.10 -0.72
N SER A 128 -3.68 7.19 0.60
CA SER A 128 -3.70 8.45 1.36
C SER A 128 -4.77 9.48 0.95
N GLY A 129 -6.03 9.05 0.83
CA GLY A 129 -7.16 9.99 0.63
C GLY A 129 -7.16 10.70 -0.72
N ARG A 130 -6.32 10.28 -1.67
CA ARG A 130 -6.39 10.67 -3.08
C ARG A 130 -6.32 9.40 -3.91
N VAL A 131 -7.36 9.17 -4.71
CA VAL A 131 -7.34 8.12 -5.73
C VAL A 131 -6.27 8.52 -6.74
N ALA A 132 -5.11 7.87 -6.69
CA ALA A 132 -4.09 7.98 -7.72
C ALA A 132 -4.52 7.07 -8.89
N ALA A 133 -5.48 7.56 -9.67
CA ALA A 133 -5.83 6.92 -10.93
C ALA A 133 -4.57 6.85 -11.82
N PHE A 134 -4.38 5.71 -12.49
CA PHE A 134 -3.34 5.50 -13.53
C PHE A 134 -1.87 5.45 -13.07
N ALA A 135 -1.57 5.13 -11.80
CA ALA A 135 -0.19 4.94 -11.33
C ALA A 135 0.61 3.86 -12.11
N ARG A 136 -0.09 2.94 -12.79
CA ARG A 136 0.49 1.89 -13.64
C ARG A 136 0.41 2.19 -15.14
N GLY A 137 -0.02 3.40 -15.51
CA GLY A 137 -0.45 3.74 -16.87
C GLY A 137 -1.87 3.27 -17.16
N GLY A 138 -2.41 3.73 -18.28
CA GLY A 138 -3.77 3.44 -18.74
C GLY A 138 -4.12 4.30 -19.95
N VAL A 139 -5.17 3.93 -20.68
CA VAL A 139 -5.71 4.74 -21.78
C VAL A 139 -6.96 5.43 -21.26
N VAL A 140 -7.03 6.75 -21.39
CA VAL A 140 -8.23 7.53 -21.06
C VAL A 140 -8.97 7.78 -22.36
N GLY A 141 -10.16 7.19 -22.50
CA GLY A 141 -11.03 7.35 -23.66
C GLY A 141 -12.14 8.38 -23.48
N GLU A 142 -12.29 8.96 -22.29
CA GLU A 142 -13.40 9.85 -21.94
C GLU A 142 -12.90 11.07 -21.13
N PRO A 143 -13.54 12.24 -21.25
CA PRO A 143 -13.16 13.45 -20.53
C PRO A 143 -13.09 13.22 -19.01
N THR A 144 -11.87 13.18 -18.47
CA THR A 144 -11.61 12.87 -17.07
C THR A 144 -11.05 14.10 -16.36
N ARG A 145 -11.75 14.54 -15.31
CA ARG A 145 -11.32 15.69 -14.50
C ARG A 145 -10.38 15.23 -13.39
N PHE A 146 -9.27 15.93 -13.18
CA PHE A 146 -8.33 15.64 -12.09
C PHE A 146 -8.00 16.90 -11.28
N PRO A 147 -7.91 16.80 -9.94
CA PRO A 147 -7.61 17.94 -9.09
C PRO A 147 -6.13 18.35 -9.22
N MET A 148 -5.87 19.64 -9.44
CA MET A 148 -4.53 20.23 -9.48
C MET A 148 -4.35 21.25 -8.35
N ARG A 149 -3.10 21.53 -7.96
CA ARG A 149 -2.81 22.58 -6.97
C ARG A 149 -3.12 23.95 -7.60
N GLY A 150 -4.30 24.50 -7.29
CA GLY A 150 -4.77 25.78 -7.81
C GLY A 150 -5.85 25.71 -8.91
N GLY A 151 -6.44 24.54 -9.18
CA GLY A 151 -7.53 24.41 -10.15
C GLY A 151 -7.94 22.97 -10.44
N MET A 152 -8.81 22.80 -11.45
CA MET A 152 -9.21 21.50 -11.99
C MET A 152 -8.63 21.35 -13.38
N GLY A 153 -7.92 20.23 -13.62
CA GLY A 153 -7.47 19.82 -14.93
C GLY A 153 -8.51 18.93 -15.63
N LEU A 154 -8.57 18.99 -16.95
CA LEU A 154 -9.37 18.10 -17.80
C LEU A 154 -8.40 17.33 -18.71
N MET A 155 -8.58 16.02 -18.84
CA MET A 155 -7.81 15.12 -19.72
C MET A 155 -8.77 14.37 -20.64
N GLY A 156 -8.33 13.94 -21.83
CA GLY A 156 -9.16 13.15 -22.74
C GLY A 156 -10.15 13.96 -23.57
N GLU A 157 -9.82 15.21 -23.91
CA GLU A 157 -10.65 16.09 -24.75
C GLU A 157 -10.45 15.87 -26.27
N ALA A 158 -9.37 15.18 -26.67
CA ALA A 158 -8.98 14.99 -28.07
C ALA A 158 -8.93 13.51 -28.54
N GLY A 159 -9.61 12.59 -27.85
CA GLY A 159 -9.62 11.15 -28.15
C GLY A 159 -8.72 10.32 -27.23
N PRO A 160 -8.43 9.05 -27.57
CA PRO A 160 -7.70 8.13 -26.70
C PRO A 160 -6.27 8.62 -26.41
N GLU A 161 -6.03 9.09 -25.19
CA GLU A 161 -4.71 9.52 -24.72
C GLU A 161 -4.07 8.42 -23.86
N ALA A 162 -2.79 8.13 -24.13
CA ALA A 162 -2.02 7.14 -23.36
C ALA A 162 -1.33 7.80 -22.16
N ILE A 163 -1.62 7.30 -20.95
CA ILE A 163 -0.91 7.70 -19.73
C ILE A 163 0.35 6.85 -19.60
N MET A 164 1.49 7.52 -19.73
CA MET A 164 2.79 6.88 -19.61
C MET A 164 3.39 7.14 -18.23
N PRO A 165 3.92 6.11 -17.53
CA PRO A 165 4.56 6.32 -16.24
C PRO A 165 5.80 7.20 -16.42
N LEU A 166 5.90 8.31 -15.69
CA LEU A 166 7.11 9.16 -15.69
C LEU A 166 8.02 8.80 -14.51
N ALA A 167 9.34 8.89 -14.70
CA ALA A 167 10.33 8.85 -13.65
C ALA A 167 11.24 10.08 -13.71
N ARG A 168 11.73 10.51 -12.56
CA ARG A 168 12.79 11.52 -12.52
C ARG A 168 14.15 10.84 -12.74
N GLY A 169 14.92 11.34 -13.70
CA GLY A 169 16.31 10.94 -13.93
C GLY A 169 17.26 11.53 -12.87
N ALA A 170 18.50 11.06 -12.88
CA ALA A 170 19.56 11.57 -12.00
C ALA A 170 19.91 13.05 -12.28
N ASP A 171 19.57 13.55 -13.47
CA ASP A 171 19.66 14.95 -13.88
C ASP A 171 18.47 15.81 -13.38
N GLY A 172 17.56 15.22 -12.61
CA GLY A 172 16.40 15.90 -12.08
C GLY A 172 15.29 16.15 -13.10
N LYS A 173 15.42 15.71 -14.36
CA LYS A 173 14.37 15.87 -15.38
C LYS A 173 13.39 14.69 -15.34
N LEU A 174 12.13 14.95 -15.70
CA LEU A 174 11.11 13.90 -15.82
C LEU A 174 11.23 13.27 -17.21
N GLY A 175 11.35 11.95 -17.27
CA GLY A 175 11.34 11.15 -18.49
C GLY A 175 10.28 10.07 -18.43
N VAL A 176 9.85 9.58 -19.60
CA VAL A 176 8.91 8.46 -19.70
C VAL A 176 9.63 7.16 -19.33
N ARG A 177 9.08 6.39 -18.39
CA ARG A 177 9.42 4.98 -18.14
C ARG A 177 8.86 4.12 -19.28
N GLY A 178 9.38 4.34 -20.48
CA GLY A 178 9.09 3.55 -21.67
C GLY A 178 10.39 2.92 -22.12
N GLY A 179 10.53 1.61 -21.90
CA GLY A 179 11.61 0.83 -22.48
C GLY A 179 13.00 1.28 -22.03
N GLY A 180 13.35 0.97 -20.79
CA GLY A 180 14.75 0.79 -20.45
C GLY A 180 15.31 -0.31 -21.35
N GLY A 181 15.85 0.07 -22.51
CA GLY A 181 16.79 -0.74 -23.24
C GLY A 181 17.97 -0.91 -22.31
N GLY A 182 17.92 -1.94 -21.46
CA GLY A 182 19.05 -2.35 -20.65
C GLY A 182 20.26 -2.38 -21.55
N SER A 183 21.38 -1.81 -21.10
CA SER A 183 22.63 -1.87 -21.84
C SER A 183 22.95 -3.34 -22.10
N VAL A 184 22.71 -3.81 -23.33
CA VAL A 184 23.03 -5.17 -23.73
C VAL A 184 24.54 -5.20 -23.94
N ASN A 185 25.27 -5.61 -22.91
CA ASN A 185 26.69 -5.87 -23.02
C ASN A 185 26.88 -7.22 -23.71
N VAL A 186 27.42 -7.19 -24.93
CA VAL A 186 27.75 -8.39 -25.70
C VAL A 186 29.26 -8.55 -25.73
N THR A 187 29.75 -9.55 -24.99
CA THR A 187 31.16 -9.95 -25.02
C THR A 187 31.36 -11.00 -26.10
N MET A 188 32.17 -10.70 -27.11
CA MET A 188 32.50 -11.63 -28.19
C MET A 188 33.95 -12.11 -28.05
N ASN A 189 34.15 -13.42 -27.92
CA ASN A 189 35.46 -14.05 -27.92
C ASN A 189 35.77 -14.54 -29.34
N ILE A 190 36.84 -14.02 -29.95
CA ILE A 190 37.24 -14.38 -31.32
C ILE A 190 38.56 -15.15 -31.22
N THR A 191 38.57 -16.38 -31.73
CA THR A 191 39.78 -17.20 -31.86
C THR A 191 40.08 -17.38 -33.33
N THR A 192 41.17 -16.77 -33.80
CA THR A 192 41.61 -16.85 -35.20
C THR A 192 43.08 -17.29 -35.26
N PRO A 193 43.44 -18.22 -36.17
CA PRO A 193 44.84 -18.57 -36.42
C PRO A 193 45.56 -17.51 -37.27
N ASP A 194 44.84 -16.65 -37.99
CA ASP A 194 45.39 -15.56 -38.80
C ASP A 194 45.05 -14.20 -38.15
N VAL A 195 46.07 -13.58 -37.57
CA VAL A 195 45.98 -12.29 -36.88
C VAL A 195 45.89 -11.13 -37.88
N THR A 196 46.54 -11.25 -39.03
CA THR A 196 46.61 -10.22 -40.07
C THR A 196 45.29 -10.08 -40.83
N GLY A 197 44.66 -11.19 -41.24
CA GLY A 197 43.33 -11.17 -41.84
C GLY A 197 42.23 -10.67 -40.88
N PHE A 198 42.40 -10.92 -39.57
CA PHE A 198 41.50 -10.39 -38.55
C PHE A 198 41.63 -8.88 -38.37
N GLN A 199 42.85 -8.33 -38.36
CA GLN A 199 43.06 -6.88 -38.26
C GLN A 199 42.39 -6.13 -39.41
N GLN A 200 42.41 -6.71 -40.61
CA GLN A 200 41.77 -6.14 -41.80
C GLN A 200 40.24 -6.25 -41.78
N SER A 201 39.69 -7.34 -41.22
CA SER A 201 38.25 -7.61 -41.18
C SER A 201 37.54 -7.12 -39.90
N ARG A 202 38.28 -6.64 -38.89
CA ARG A 202 37.72 -6.15 -37.61
C ARG A 202 36.59 -5.15 -37.78
N SER A 203 36.72 -4.21 -38.72
CA SER A 203 35.69 -3.19 -38.99
C SER A 203 34.43 -3.78 -39.61
N GLN A 204 34.57 -4.80 -40.44
CA GLN A 204 33.45 -5.49 -41.08
C GLN A 204 32.66 -6.32 -40.07
N ILE A 205 33.36 -7.06 -39.20
CA ILE A 205 32.76 -7.85 -38.12
C ILE A 205 32.00 -6.93 -37.15
N ALA A 206 32.60 -5.80 -36.76
CA ALA A 206 31.94 -4.82 -35.88
C ALA A 206 30.69 -4.20 -36.54
N ALA A 207 30.73 -3.93 -37.85
CA ALA A 207 29.59 -3.38 -38.58
C ALA A 207 28.45 -4.41 -38.74
N GLU A 208 28.76 -5.69 -38.96
CA GLU A 208 27.77 -6.76 -39.02
C GLU A 208 27.11 -7.00 -37.66
N MET A 209 27.90 -7.03 -36.59
CA MET A 209 27.41 -7.16 -35.21
C MET A 209 26.48 -5.99 -34.84
N SER A 210 26.87 -4.76 -35.16
CA SER A 210 26.04 -3.58 -34.91
C SER A 210 24.68 -3.67 -35.61
N ARG A 211 24.66 -4.17 -36.86
CA ARG A 211 23.43 -4.42 -37.62
C ARG A 211 22.59 -5.56 -37.03
N ALA A 212 23.22 -6.62 -36.52
CA ALA A 212 22.52 -7.71 -35.84
C ALA A 212 21.85 -7.23 -34.54
N LEU A 213 22.55 -6.44 -33.72
CA LEU A 213 22.02 -5.87 -32.48
C LEU A 213 20.87 -4.91 -32.73
N GLN A 214 20.98 -4.05 -33.75
CA GLN A 214 19.90 -3.14 -34.15
C GLN A 214 18.64 -3.90 -34.60
N ARG A 215 18.79 -5.01 -35.34
CA ARG A 215 17.65 -5.86 -35.72
C ARG A 215 17.02 -6.56 -34.51
N GLY A 216 17.82 -7.06 -33.58
CA GLY A 216 17.34 -7.67 -32.34
C GLY A 216 16.55 -6.71 -31.45
N ARG A 217 16.98 -5.44 -31.37
CA ARG A 217 16.28 -4.39 -30.62
C ARG A 217 14.95 -3.95 -31.24
N ARG A 218 14.74 -4.19 -32.54
CA ARG A 218 13.50 -3.79 -33.24
C ARG A 218 12.40 -4.85 -33.15
N ASN A 219 12.75 -6.09 -32.81
CA ASN A 219 11.83 -7.22 -32.76
C ASN A 219 11.48 -7.65 -31.31
N LEU A 220 11.82 -6.82 -30.32
CA LEU A 220 11.46 -6.95 -28.90
C LEU A 220 10.52 -5.82 -28.52
#